data_AF-A0A7C1EMI3-F1
#
_entry.id   AF-A0A7C1EMI3-F1
#
_cell.length_a   1.000
_cell.length_b   1.000
_cell.length_c   1.000
_cell.angle_alpha   90.00
_cell.angle_beta   90.00
_cell.angle_gamma   90.00
#
_symmetry.space_group_name_H-M   'P 1'
#
loop_
_entity.id
_entity.type
_entity.pdbx_description
1 polymer ?
#
loop_
_entity_poly.entity_id
_entity_poly.type
_entity_poly.pdbx_seq_one_letter_code
_entity_poly.pdbx_strand_id
1 'polypeptide(L)'
;MSVWNPEGFLRIPKTIPQFWTVALVHEDSSGEITVEHMALDAMNTGRAEIIVPPGGSATLVIGAMAAFTLEPASYKLTALRQE
;
A
#
# COMPACT_ATOMS: atom_id res chain seq x y z
N MET A 1 44.78 -16.42 9.39
CA MET A 1 43.78 -16.34 10.48
C MET A 1 43.13 -14.97 10.38
N SER A 2 41.86 -14.90 9.94
CA SER A 2 41.13 -13.63 9.95
C SER A 2 40.49 -13.47 11.33
N VAL A 3 40.93 -12.45 12.08
CA VAL A 3 40.39 -12.12 13.39
C VAL A 3 39.08 -11.37 13.17
N TRP A 4 37.98 -11.91 13.69
CA TRP A 4 36.70 -11.22 13.74
C TRP A 4 36.85 -9.97 14.64
N ASN A 5 36.66 -8.77 14.08
CA ASN A 5 36.74 -7.51 14.82
C ASN A 5 35.33 -7.01 15.15
N PRO A 6 34.90 -7.03 16.43
CA PRO A 6 33.56 -6.58 16.84
C PRO A 6 33.30 -5.09 16.60
N GLU A 7 34.34 -4.27 16.43
CA GLU A 7 34.21 -2.82 16.21
C GLU A 7 33.97 -2.42 14.74
N GLY A 8 33.85 -3.40 13.83
CA GLY A 8 33.74 -3.16 12.38
C GLY A 8 32.36 -2.80 11.82
N PHE A 9 31.32 -2.69 12.66
CA PHE A 9 29.96 -2.40 12.18
C PHE A 9 29.68 -0.90 12.16
N LEU A 10 29.81 -0.28 10.98
CA LEU A 10 29.35 1.08 10.74
C LEU A 10 27.86 1.09 10.39
N ARG A 11 27.02 1.70 11.22
CA ARG A 11 25.61 1.96 10.87
C ARG A 11 25.54 3.17 9.95
N ILE A 12 25.37 2.92 8.65
CA ILE A 12 25.17 3.97 7.66
C ILE A 12 23.65 4.19 7.52
N PRO A 13 23.12 5.41 7.73
CA PRO A 13 21.73 5.70 7.45
C PRO A 13 21.48 5.45 5.96
N LYS A 14 20.59 4.53 5.66
CA LYS A 14 20.17 4.20 4.30
C LYS A 14 18.66 4.29 4.22
N THR A 15 18.17 4.98 3.20
CA THR A 15 16.75 4.98 2.88
C THR A 15 16.38 3.60 2.35
N ILE A 16 15.42 2.94 2.99
CA ILE A 16 14.82 1.71 2.50
C ILE A 16 13.66 2.12 1.59
N PRO A 17 13.69 1.81 0.28
CA PRO A 17 12.57 2.11 -0.59
C PRO A 17 11.36 1.27 -0.18
N GLN A 18 10.20 1.93 -0.11
CA GLN A 18 8.90 1.30 0.10
C GLN A 18 8.09 1.40 -1.19
N PHE A 19 7.62 0.27 -1.66
CA PHE A 19 6.78 0.14 -2.84
C PHE A 19 5.33 -0.09 -2.41
N TRP A 20 4.42 0.58 -3.09
CA TRP A 20 3.00 0.55 -2.76
C TRP A 20 2.22 -0.08 -3.90
N THR A 21 1.23 -0.88 -3.56
CA THR A 21 0.18 -1.33 -4.48
C THR A 21 -1.16 -0.97 -3.87
N VAL A 22 -2.04 -0.41 -4.69
CA VAL A 22 -3.40 -0.07 -4.28
C VAL A 22 -4.34 -0.66 -5.30
N ALA A 23 -5.33 -1.40 -4.83
CA ALA A 23 -6.34 -2.01 -5.67
C ALA A 23 -7.73 -1.81 -5.05
N LEU A 24 -8.72 -1.61 -5.89
CA LEU A 24 -10.11 -1.56 -5.52
C LEU A 24 -10.78 -2.85 -5.99
N VAL A 25 -11.34 -3.59 -5.06
CA VAL A 25 -12.06 -4.83 -5.33
C VAL A 25 -13.55 -4.50 -5.24
N HIS A 26 -14.25 -4.63 -6.36
CA HIS A 26 -15.70 -4.47 -6.40
C HIS A 26 -16.37 -5.83 -6.41
N GLU A 27 -17.46 -5.93 -5.67
CA GLU A 27 -18.40 -7.03 -5.71
C GLU A 27 -19.77 -6.47 -6.05
N ASP A 28 -20.39 -6.93 -7.13
CA ASP A 28 -21.73 -6.50 -7.49
C ASP A 28 -22.81 -7.32 -6.76
N SER A 29 -24.09 -6.98 -6.99
CA SER A 29 -25.20 -7.69 -6.36
C SER A 29 -25.38 -9.15 -6.83
N SER A 30 -24.70 -9.55 -7.90
CA SER A 30 -24.69 -10.93 -8.41
C SER A 30 -23.55 -11.78 -7.83
N GLY A 31 -22.61 -11.15 -7.12
CA GLY A 31 -21.38 -11.77 -6.62
C GLY A 31 -20.23 -11.77 -7.63
N GLU A 32 -20.36 -11.03 -8.75
CA GLU A 32 -19.24 -10.84 -9.68
C GLU A 32 -18.18 -9.95 -9.04
N ILE A 33 -16.93 -10.40 -9.09
CA ILE A 33 -15.78 -9.69 -8.52
C ILE A 33 -14.93 -9.10 -9.64
N THR A 34 -14.66 -7.79 -9.55
CA THR A 34 -13.70 -7.09 -10.42
C THR A 34 -12.62 -6.41 -9.58
N VAL A 35 -11.42 -6.29 -10.15
CA VAL A 35 -10.26 -5.67 -9.48
C VAL A 35 -9.72 -4.57 -10.36
N GLU A 36 -9.69 -3.35 -9.83
CA GLU A 36 -9.09 -2.18 -10.45
C GLU A 36 -7.80 -1.80 -9.74
N HIS A 37 -6.67 -1.78 -10.46
CA HIS A 37 -5.41 -1.29 -9.91
C HIS A 37 -5.35 0.23 -9.98
N MET A 38 -5.10 0.87 -8.84
CA MET A 38 -4.98 2.32 -8.75
C MET A 38 -3.54 2.76 -8.99
N ALA A 39 -3.36 3.69 -9.94
CA ALA A 39 -2.09 4.37 -10.10
C ALA A 39 -1.87 5.37 -8.94
N LEU A 40 -0.65 5.39 -8.42
CA LEU A 40 -0.18 6.43 -7.51
C LEU A 40 0.75 7.37 -8.24
N ASP A 41 0.76 8.64 -7.84
CA ASP A 41 1.71 9.62 -8.35
C ASP A 41 3.11 9.45 -7.74
N ALA A 42 4.04 10.33 -8.14
CA ALA A 42 5.41 10.34 -7.63
C ALA A 42 5.53 10.59 -6.11
N MET A 43 4.46 11.07 -5.47
CA MET A 43 4.36 11.33 -4.03
C MET A 43 3.59 10.21 -3.30
N ASN A 44 3.30 9.08 -3.95
CA ASN A 44 2.46 7.99 -3.44
C ASN A 44 1.04 8.43 -3.08
N THR A 45 0.50 9.42 -3.80
CA THR A 45 -0.89 9.87 -3.65
C THR A 45 -1.75 9.34 -4.79
N GLY A 46 -2.95 8.88 -4.45
CA GLY A 46 -3.94 8.41 -5.41
C GLY A 46 -5.34 8.86 -5.02
N ARG A 47 -6.24 8.94 -6.00
CA ARG A 47 -7.65 9.25 -5.82
C ARG A 47 -8.48 8.41 -6.78
N ALA A 48 -9.60 7.89 -6.30
CA ALA A 48 -10.60 7.22 -7.12
C ALA A 48 -12.00 7.73 -6.74
N GLU A 49 -12.88 7.76 -7.73
CA GLU A 49 -14.32 7.90 -7.52
C GLU A 49 -14.94 6.51 -7.62
N ILE A 50 -15.69 6.12 -6.60
CA ILE A 50 -16.16 4.74 -6.43
C ILE A 50 -17.68 4.77 -6.42
N ILE A 51 -18.28 4.09 -7.38
CA ILE A 51 -19.73 3.87 -7.43
C ILE A 51 -20.00 2.49 -6.86
N VAL A 52 -20.72 2.44 -5.73
CA VAL A 52 -21.15 1.17 -5.12
C VAL A 52 -22.65 1.00 -5.40
N PRO A 53 -23.05 0.08 -6.29
CA PRO A 53 -24.45 -0.14 -6.58
C PRO A 53 -25.17 -0.74 -5.35
N PRO A 54 -26.50 -0.57 -5.25
CA PRO A 54 -27.28 -1.18 -4.17
C PRO A 54 -27.06 -2.70 -4.09
N GLY A 55 -26.75 -3.19 -2.89
CA GLY A 55 -26.48 -4.61 -2.67
C GLY A 55 -25.08 -5.08 -3.10
N GLY A 56 -24.25 -4.21 -3.68
CA GLY A 56 -22.83 -4.46 -3.94
C GLY A 56 -21.91 -3.96 -2.81
N SER A 57 -20.62 -4.23 -2.95
CA SER A 57 -19.57 -3.76 -2.03
C SER A 57 -18.33 -3.30 -2.79
N ALA A 58 -17.51 -2.47 -2.14
CA ALA A 58 -16.21 -2.07 -2.64
C ALA A 58 -15.18 -2.11 -1.50
N THR A 59 -14.06 -2.78 -1.72
CA THR A 59 -12.98 -2.97 -0.75
C THR A 59 -11.69 -2.37 -1.30
N LEU A 60 -11.13 -1.40 -0.57
CA LEU A 60 -9.81 -0.85 -0.87
C LEU A 60 -8.72 -1.72 -0.23
N VAL A 61 -7.85 -2.28 -1.06
CA VAL A 61 -6.70 -3.08 -0.65
C VAL A 61 -5.44 -2.23 -0.79
N ILE A 62 -4.71 -2.07 0.32
CA ILE A 62 -3.44 -1.32 0.37
C ILE A 62 -2.33 -2.29 0.75
N GLY A 63 -1.38 -2.50 -0.16
CA GLY A 63 -0.18 -3.29 0.06
C GLY A 63 1.06 -2.41 0.15
N ALA A 64 1.90 -2.67 1.14
CA ALA A 64 3.19 -2.03 1.34
C ALA A 64 4.30 -3.08 1.33
N MET A 65 5.31 -2.88 0.48
CA MET A 65 6.45 -3.80 0.33
C MET A 65 7.76 -3.05 0.51
N ALA A 66 8.61 -3.54 1.39
CA ALA A 66 9.96 -3.02 1.60
C ALA A 66 10.91 -4.18 1.92
N ALA A 67 12.22 -3.95 1.82
CA ALA A 67 13.18 -4.86 2.44
C ALA A 67 12.91 -4.94 3.95
N PHE A 68 13.33 -6.03 4.59
CA PHE A 68 13.06 -6.27 6.01
C PHE A 68 13.46 -5.06 6.87
N THR A 69 12.46 -4.49 7.53
CA THR A 69 12.58 -3.33 8.42
C THR A 69 11.64 -3.52 9.60
N LEU A 70 12.00 -2.94 10.74
CA LEU A 70 11.14 -2.88 11.92
C LEU A 70 10.25 -1.63 11.92
N GLU A 71 10.51 -0.69 11.01
CA GLU A 71 9.72 0.52 10.87
C GLU A 71 8.35 0.19 10.25
N PRO A 72 7.24 0.70 10.82
CA PRO A 72 5.90 0.43 10.31
C PRO A 72 5.63 1.19 9.00
N ALA A 73 4.97 0.51 8.05
CA ALA A 73 4.36 1.16 6.91
C ALA A 73 3.18 2.04 7.38
N SER A 74 3.19 3.33 7.03
CA SER A 74 2.14 4.28 7.40
C SER A 74 1.44 4.83 6.16
N TYR A 75 0.10 4.91 6.20
CA TYR A 75 -0.71 5.51 5.15
C TYR A 75 -1.84 6.34 5.77
N LYS A 76 -2.42 7.24 4.96
CA LYS A 76 -3.61 8.01 5.33
C LYS A 76 -4.69 7.80 4.29
N LEU A 77 -5.89 7.47 4.75
CA LEU A 77 -7.08 7.34 3.92
C LEU A 77 -8.05 8.47 4.25
N THR A 78 -8.70 9.02 3.23
CA THR A 78 -9.83 9.93 3.41
C THR A 78 -10.91 9.50 2.42
N ALA A 79 -12.09 9.18 2.95
CA ALA A 79 -13.25 8.81 2.17
C ALA A 79 -14.35 9.85 2.40
N LEU A 80 -14.93 10.35 1.31
CA LEU A 80 -16.05 11.27 1.34
C LEU A 80 -17.22 10.58 0.65
N ARG A 81 -18.37 10.56 1.31
CA ARG A 81 -19.63 10.12 0.71
C ARG A 81 -20.24 11.32 -0.02
N GLN A 82 -20.60 11.15 -1.28
CA GLN A 82 -21.45 12.12 -1.97
C GLN A 82 -22.91 11.75 -1.69
N GLU A 83 -23.69 12.73 -1.24
CA GLU A 83 -25.14 12.62 -0.98
C GLU A 83 -25.95 12.96 -2.24
#